data_AF-A0A2V6EF03-F1
#
_entry.id   AF-A0A2V6EF03-F1
#
_cell.length_a   1.000
_cell.length_b   1.000
_cell.length_c   1.000
_cell.angle_alpha   90.00
_cell.angle_beta   90.00
_cell.angle_gamma   90.00
#
_symmetry.space_group_name_H-M   'P 1'
#
loop_
_entity.id
_entity.type
_entity.pdbx_description
1 polymer ?
#
loop_
_entity_poly.entity_id
_entity_poly.type
_entity_poly.pdbx_seq_one_letter_code
_entity_poly.pdbx_strand_id
1 'polypeptide(L)'
;MKPLLRVLSLWLFVANAGALEIDDFLDRLDNALTFSAFQDNIRARLSGTIDLEVYHFEQPAPELIDSKIDNLFNPRLSLFLDAQFGKQIYFFAQSRLDRRFDPSNHGAAVRLDEY
;
A
#
# COMPACT_ATOMS: atom_id res chain seq x y z
N MET A 1 24.74 30.33 -13.81
CA MET A 1 23.91 29.42 -14.65
C MET A 1 24.52 28.02 -14.82
N LYS A 2 25.82 27.86 -15.14
CA LYS A 2 26.48 26.54 -15.28
C LYS A 2 26.48 25.61 -14.03
N PRO A 3 26.62 26.09 -12.78
CA PRO A 3 26.63 25.19 -11.61
C PRO A 3 25.23 24.67 -11.25
N LEU A 4 24.19 25.49 -11.44
CA LEU A 4 22.80 25.09 -11.21
C LEU A 4 22.37 23.95 -12.15
N LEU A 5 22.77 24.04 -13.43
CA LEU A 5 22.49 22.99 -14.42
C LEU A 5 23.16 21.65 -14.04
N ARG A 6 24.40 21.71 -13.51
CA ARG A 6 25.14 20.51 -13.07
C ARG A 6 24.52 19.86 -11.84
N VAL A 7 24.08 20.66 -10.87
CA VAL A 7 23.38 20.15 -9.68
C VAL A 7 22.06 19.51 -10.08
N LEU A 8 21.27 20.16 -10.94
CA LEU A 8 20.01 19.62 -11.45
C LEU A 8 20.22 18.28 -12.18
N SER A 9 21.24 18.19 -13.03
CA SER A 9 21.56 16.93 -13.73
C SER A 9 22.02 15.82 -12.78
N LEU A 10 22.75 16.16 -11.71
CA LEU A 10 23.18 15.17 -10.70
C LEU A 10 21.99 14.64 -9.91
N TRP A 11 21.06 15.52 -9.52
CA TRP A 11 19.80 15.14 -8.86
C TRP A 11 18.93 14.24 -9.73
N LEU A 12 18.80 14.56 -11.02
CA LEU A 12 18.08 13.70 -11.97
C LEU A 12 18.74 12.32 -12.11
N PHE A 13 20.07 12.25 -12.13
CA PHE A 13 20.79 10.99 -12.25
C PHE A 13 20.65 10.13 -10.99
N VAL A 14 20.76 10.73 -9.79
CA VAL A 14 20.55 10.05 -8.50
C VAL A 14 19.09 9.58 -8.36
N ALA A 15 18.13 10.40 -8.77
CA ALA A 15 16.72 10.01 -8.76
C ALA A 15 16.43 8.82 -9.68
N ASN A 16 17.06 8.76 -10.87
CA ASN A 16 16.92 7.62 -11.78
C ASN A 16 17.60 6.36 -11.25
N ALA A 17 18.78 6.48 -10.63
CA ALA A 17 19.46 5.34 -10.02
C ALA A 17 18.62 4.74 -8.87
N GLY A 18 18.07 5.57 -7.98
CA GLY A 18 17.18 5.12 -6.92
C GLY A 18 15.87 4.52 -7.43
N ALA A 19 15.32 5.05 -8.54
CA ALA A 19 14.12 4.51 -9.15
C ALA A 19 14.31 3.09 -9.69
N LEU A 20 15.46 2.80 -10.33
CA LEU A 20 15.78 1.46 -10.85
C LEU A 20 15.90 0.41 -9.73
N GLU A 21 16.53 0.76 -8.61
CA GLU A 21 16.66 -0.16 -7.47
C GLU A 21 15.32 -0.45 -6.78
N ILE A 22 14.44 0.54 -6.72
CA ILE A 22 13.09 0.36 -6.17
C ILE A 22 12.26 -0.53 -7.09
N ASP A 23 12.34 -0.36 -8.41
CA ASP A 23 11.64 -1.18 -9.38
C ASP A 23 12.06 -2.66 -9.29
N ASP A 24 13.37 -2.92 -9.31
CA ASP A 24 13.94 -4.26 -9.11
C ASP A 24 13.50 -4.90 -7.78
N PHE A 25 13.41 -4.11 -6.72
CA PHE A 25 12.94 -4.58 -5.42
C PHE A 25 11.45 -4.96 -5.46
N LEU A 26 10.61 -4.12 -6.07
CA LEU A 26 9.18 -4.37 -6.20
C LEU A 26 8.90 -5.59 -7.09
N ASP A 27 9.64 -5.76 -8.18
CA ASP A 27 9.55 -6.93 -9.05
C ASP A 27 9.94 -8.21 -8.32
N ARG A 28 11.01 -8.18 -7.52
CA ARG A 28 11.39 -9.34 -6.69
C ARG A 28 10.33 -9.66 -5.65
N LEU A 29 9.72 -8.65 -5.05
CA LEU A 29 8.64 -8.82 -4.09
C LEU A 29 7.41 -9.43 -4.76
N ASP A 30 6.97 -8.92 -5.91
CA ASP A 30 5.82 -9.47 -6.65
C ASP A 30 6.04 -10.93 -7.06
N ASN A 31 7.25 -11.26 -7.51
CA ASN A 31 7.63 -12.65 -7.81
C ASN A 31 7.63 -13.54 -6.56
N ALA A 32 8.13 -13.04 -5.42
CA ALA A 32 8.13 -13.79 -4.15
C ALA A 32 6.72 -14.00 -3.58
N LEU A 33 5.80 -13.08 -3.90
CA LEU A 33 4.40 -13.13 -3.48
C LEU A 33 3.48 -13.81 -4.51
N THR A 34 4.03 -14.27 -5.63
CA THR A 34 3.31 -15.04 -6.65
C THR A 34 3.77 -16.49 -6.62
N PHE A 35 2.82 -17.39 -6.46
CA PHE A 35 3.01 -18.83 -6.54
C PHE A 35 2.26 -19.39 -7.75
N SER A 36 2.94 -20.22 -8.54
CA SER A 36 2.31 -20.99 -9.62
C SER A 36 2.83 -22.42 -9.62
N ALA A 37 1.94 -23.38 -9.90
CA ALA A 37 2.26 -24.80 -10.00
C ALA A 37 1.42 -25.49 -11.08
N PHE A 38 1.88 -26.69 -11.48
CA PHE A 38 1.20 -27.55 -12.46
C PHE A 38 0.88 -26.85 -13.79
N GLN A 39 1.87 -26.19 -14.39
CA GLN A 39 1.69 -25.45 -15.66
C GLN A 39 0.59 -24.36 -15.54
N ASP A 40 0.65 -23.54 -14.49
CA ASP A 40 -0.31 -22.47 -14.18
C ASP A 40 -1.75 -22.94 -13.91
N ASN A 41 -1.94 -24.24 -13.66
CA ASN A 41 -3.24 -24.77 -13.26
C ASN A 41 -3.53 -24.50 -11.78
N ILE A 42 -2.53 -24.17 -10.97
CA ILE A 42 -2.71 -23.60 -9.64
C ILE A 42 -1.92 -22.30 -9.58
N ARG A 43 -2.58 -21.20 -9.27
CA ARG A 43 -1.95 -19.89 -9.09
C ARG A 43 -2.45 -19.25 -7.82
N ALA A 44 -1.54 -18.68 -7.04
CA ALA A 44 -1.88 -17.80 -5.92
C ALA A 44 -1.03 -16.54 -6.01
N ARG A 45 -1.61 -15.37 -5.73
CA ARG A 45 -0.89 -14.10 -5.68
C ARG A 45 -1.33 -13.35 -4.44
N LEU A 46 -0.36 -12.92 -3.65
CA LEU A 46 -0.57 -11.95 -2.57
C LEU A 46 -0.17 -10.56 -3.09
N SER A 47 -1.10 -9.63 -3.09
CA SER A 47 -0.86 -8.24 -3.47
C SER A 47 -1.37 -7.29 -2.39
N GLY A 48 -1.11 -6.00 -2.51
CA GLY A 48 -1.58 -5.05 -1.52
C GLY A 48 -1.25 -3.60 -1.83
N THR A 49 -1.80 -2.72 -1.01
CA THR A 49 -1.56 -1.28 -1.04
C THR A 49 -1.25 -0.76 0.34
N ILE A 50 -0.37 0.24 0.41
CA ILE A 50 -0.08 0.99 1.63
C ILE A 50 -0.42 2.46 1.34
N ASP A 51 -1.42 2.98 2.06
CA ASP A 51 -1.84 4.37 1.98
C ASP A 51 -1.35 5.10 3.24
N LEU A 52 -0.62 6.20 3.06
CA LEU A 52 -0.08 7.02 4.14
C LEU A 52 -0.69 8.42 4.05
N GLU A 53 -1.69 8.69 4.89
CA GLU A 53 -2.41 9.97 4.90
C GLU A 53 -2.09 10.77 6.16
N VAL A 54 -1.84 12.07 5.99
CA VAL A 54 -1.65 13.04 7.09
C VAL A 54 -2.66 14.17 6.91
N TYR A 55 -3.46 14.41 7.95
CA TYR A 55 -4.45 15.49 7.99
C TYR A 55 -4.04 16.52 9.04
N HIS A 56 -4.16 17.80 8.70
CA HIS A 56 -4.08 18.93 9.63
C HIS A 56 -5.44 19.62 9.65
N PHE A 57 -6.06 19.73 10.83
CA PHE A 57 -7.40 20.29 10.98
C PHE A 57 -7.29 21.72 11.53
N GLU A 58 -7.75 22.71 10.75
CA GLU A 58 -7.79 24.13 11.18
C GLU A 58 -9.03 24.48 12.01
N GLN A 59 -10.05 23.63 11.99
CA GLN A 59 -11.29 23.74 12.76
C GLN A 59 -11.58 22.36 13.39
N PRO A 60 -12.28 22.29 14.55
CA PRO A 60 -12.61 21.00 15.16
C PRO A 60 -13.26 20.11 14.11
N ALA A 61 -12.81 18.84 14.05
CA ALA A 61 -13.28 17.90 13.04
C ALA A 61 -14.82 17.88 13.03
N PRO A 62 -15.48 17.79 11.85
CA PRO A 62 -16.94 17.69 11.78
C PRO A 62 -17.41 16.58 12.73
N GLU A 63 -18.52 16.77 13.46
CA GLU A 63 -19.03 15.98 14.61
C GLU A 63 -19.13 14.43 14.43
N LEU A 64 -18.69 13.89 13.29
CA LEU A 64 -18.48 12.47 13.01
C LEU A 64 -17.13 11.92 13.51
N ILE A 65 -16.16 12.78 13.83
CA ILE A 65 -14.83 12.40 14.34
C ILE A 65 -14.62 13.13 15.69
N ASP A 66 -14.69 12.40 16.81
CA ASP A 66 -14.50 12.95 18.16
C ASP A 66 -13.00 13.13 18.48
N SER A 67 -12.33 14.00 17.71
CA SER A 67 -10.90 14.25 17.88
C SER A 67 -10.66 15.67 18.37
N LYS A 68 -10.13 15.80 19.59
CA LYS A 68 -9.47 17.02 20.08
C LYS A 68 -8.07 17.22 19.49
N ILE A 69 -7.78 16.60 18.34
CA ILE A 69 -6.43 16.44 17.81
C ILE A 69 -6.33 17.26 16.52
N ASP A 70 -5.43 18.24 16.49
CA ASP A 70 -5.22 19.13 15.33
C ASP A 70 -4.53 18.43 14.15
N ASN A 71 -3.99 17.23 14.38
CA ASN A 71 -3.25 16.44 13.39
C ASN A 71 -3.62 14.96 13.49
N LEU A 72 -3.90 14.34 12.35
CA LEU A 72 -4.20 12.92 12.26
C LEU A 72 -3.32 12.23 11.22
N PHE A 73 -2.56 11.23 11.67
CA PHE A 73 -1.88 10.28 10.79
C PHE A 73 -2.70 9.00 10.64
N ASN A 74 -3.11 8.67 9.41
CA ASN A 74 -4.00 7.58 9.09
C ASN A 74 -3.35 6.59 8.10
N PRO A 75 -2.45 5.70 8.58
CA PRO A 75 -1.89 4.65 7.74
C PRO A 75 -2.94 3.55 7.51
N ARG A 76 -3.02 3.06 6.27
CA ARG A 76 -3.85 1.92 5.87
C ARG A 76 -3.02 0.93 5.07
N LEU A 77 -3.11 -0.34 5.44
CA LEU A 77 -2.57 -1.47 4.67
C LEU A 77 -3.75 -2.32 4.19
N SER A 78 -3.84 -2.56 2.89
CA SER A 78 -4.77 -3.54 2.31
C SER A 78 -3.98 -4.67 1.66
N LEU A 79 -4.33 -5.91 1.94
CA LEU A 79 -3.75 -7.11 1.35
C LEU A 79 -4.84 -7.90 0.62
N PHE A 80 -4.52 -8.45 -0.53
CA PHE A 80 -5.42 -9.19 -1.40
C PHE A 80 -4.78 -10.53 -1.75
N LEU A 81 -5.49 -11.62 -1.49
CA LEU A 81 -5.10 -12.96 -1.88
C LEU A 81 -5.99 -13.43 -3.02
N ASP A 82 -5.41 -13.55 -4.20
CA ASP A 82 -6.04 -14.11 -5.39
C ASP A 82 -5.56 -15.56 -5.56
N ALA A 83 -6.46 -16.54 -5.55
CA ALA A 83 -6.11 -17.93 -5.82
C ALA A 83 -7.01 -18.52 -6.90
N GLN A 84 -6.40 -19.19 -7.88
CA GLN A 84 -7.08 -19.84 -8.99
C GLN A 84 -6.64 -21.30 -9.08
N PHE A 85 -7.64 -22.19 -9.15
CA PHE A 85 -7.44 -23.62 -9.38
C PHE A 85 -8.14 -23.99 -10.70
N GLY A 86 -7.32 -24.08 -11.74
CA GLY A 86 -7.72 -24.27 -13.12
C GLY A 86 -8.68 -23.20 -13.63
N LYS A 87 -9.56 -23.61 -14.53
CA LYS A 87 -10.51 -22.68 -15.18
C LYS A 87 -11.81 -22.49 -14.39
N GLN A 88 -11.97 -23.21 -13.28
CA GLN A 88 -13.28 -23.46 -12.68
C GLN A 88 -13.43 -22.84 -11.30
N ILE A 89 -12.34 -22.76 -10.54
CA ILE A 89 -12.37 -22.31 -9.15
C ILE A 89 -11.47 -21.09 -9.01
N TYR A 90 -12.05 -20.04 -8.47
CA TYR A 90 -11.37 -18.82 -8.10
C TYR A 90 -11.78 -18.45 -6.67
N PHE A 91 -10.82 -18.01 -5.88
CA PHE A 91 -10.97 -17.59 -4.50
C PHE A 91 -10.29 -16.24 -4.32
N PHE A 92 -10.98 -15.35 -3.61
CA PHE A 92 -10.49 -14.03 -3.29
C PHE A 92 -10.71 -13.73 -1.81
N ALA A 93 -9.65 -13.25 -1.14
CA ALA A 93 -9.74 -12.77 0.23
C ALA A 93 -9.03 -11.44 0.38
N GLN A 94 -9.61 -10.54 1.18
CA GLN A 94 -9.03 -9.25 1.47
C GLN A 94 -8.80 -9.09 2.97
N SER A 95 -7.61 -8.62 3.34
CA SER A 95 -7.28 -8.20 4.70
C SER A 95 -6.98 -6.71 4.72
N ARG A 96 -7.43 -6.00 5.76
CA ARG A 96 -7.16 -4.58 5.96
C ARG A 96 -6.67 -4.32 7.37
N LEU A 97 -5.62 -3.52 7.49
CA LEU A 97 -5.15 -2.96 8.75
C LEU A 97 -5.30 -1.45 8.65
N ASP A 98 -6.30 -0.90 9.35
CA ASP A 98 -6.62 0.52 9.35
C ASP A 98 -7.09 1.02 10.72
N ARG A 99 -7.26 2.34 10.87
CA ARG A 99 -7.79 2.97 12.09
C ARG A 99 -9.33 2.97 12.16
N ARG A 100 -10.01 2.12 11.37
CA ARG A 100 -11.48 2.02 11.27
C ARG A 100 -12.13 3.35 10.87
N PHE A 101 -13.44 3.46 11.07
CA PHE A 101 -14.25 4.63 10.72
C PHE A 101 -13.95 5.87 11.58
N ASP A 102 -13.65 5.68 12.88
CA ASP A 102 -13.23 6.75 13.77
C ASP A 102 -11.74 6.61 14.11
N PRO A 103 -10.87 7.35 13.39
CA PRO A 103 -9.44 7.24 13.56
C PRO A 103 -8.92 7.89 14.84
N SER A 104 -9.74 8.67 15.55
CA SER A 104 -9.32 9.48 16.70
C SER A 104 -9.24 8.71 18.03
N ASN A 105 -10.07 7.68 18.17
CA ASN A 105 -10.38 7.12 19.49
C ASN A 105 -9.85 5.68 19.68
N HIS A 106 -9.38 5.02 18.62
CA HIS A 106 -8.96 3.61 18.69
C HIS A 106 -7.69 3.32 17.87
N GLY A 107 -6.85 2.39 18.36
CA GLY A 107 -5.67 1.89 17.65
C GLY A 107 -6.01 1.07 16.40
N ALA A 108 -4.99 0.78 15.58
CA ALA A 108 -5.12 0.02 14.34
C ALA A 108 -5.79 -1.34 14.57
N ALA A 109 -6.72 -1.72 13.69
CA ALA A 109 -7.44 -2.98 13.75
C ALA A 109 -7.27 -3.77 12.45
N VAL A 110 -7.14 -5.08 12.58
CA VAL A 110 -7.11 -6.01 11.44
C VAL A 110 -8.55 -6.45 11.13
N ARG A 111 -8.92 -6.39 9.86
CA ARG A 111 -10.20 -6.84 9.32
C ARG A 111 -9.94 -7.83 8.20
N LEU A 112 -10.68 -8.94 8.21
CA LEU A 112 -10.69 -9.91 7.13
C LEU A 112 -12.08 -9.84 6.49
N ASP A 113 -12.12 -9.46 5.23
CA ASP A 113 -13.33 -9.45 4.41
C ASP A 113 -13.13 -10.51 3.29
N GLU A 114 -14.02 -11.49 3.20
CA GLU A 114 -14.01 -12.54 2.16
C GLU A 114 -15.17 -12.28 1.18
N TYR A 115 -14.95 -12.51 -0.13
CA TYR A 115 -15.94 -12.25 -1.20
C TYR A 115 -16.24 -13.48 -2.05
#